data_AF-A0A0F9V4A2-F1
#
_entry.id   AF-A0A0F9V4A2-F1
#
_cell.length_a   1.000
_cell.length_b   1.000
_cell.length_c   1.000
_cell.angle_alpha   90.00
_cell.angle_beta   90.00
_cell.angle_gamma   90.00
#
_symmetry.space_group_name_H-M   'P 1'
#
loop_
_entity.id
_entity.type
_entity.pdbx_description
1 polymer ?
#
loop_
_entity_poly.entity_id
_entity_poly.type
_entity_poly.pdbx_seq_one_letter_code
_entity_poly.pdbx_strand_id
1 'polypeptide(L)'
;MAQRFGGKYSNQDTGGDASAPREARAKRIEVDPASGRATLLFIPAIPLVFLSLNDGAQGLVLGLVAAAALTGAAWMLREGLKAEAAYTARKVAERPALPRKIIASLLTGAGVALAAYKNDPGLVAPVLYGLAAMGLHVSAFGIDPLTAKGMEGVDSFQKDRVARVVDEAEKHLAAMNTAIARAGDRQARDRLAQFQDTARTLIRTVQDDPRDLTGARKYLSVYLLGARDATIKFADIYASTGDAQARADYLALLDDLDKNFAARTQKSLLEDKTDLNIEIDVLRERLSREGVRLD
;
A
#
# COMPACT_ATOMS: atom_id res chain seq x y z
N MET A 1 39.74 49.02 -26.41
CA MET A 1 38.54 48.90 -25.57
C MET A 1 37.56 47.96 -26.27
N ALA A 2 37.32 46.78 -25.71
CA ALA A 2 36.36 45.81 -26.25
C ALA A 2 35.55 45.24 -25.09
N GLN A 3 34.30 45.70 -24.94
CA GLN A 3 33.32 45.07 -24.06
C GLN A 3 32.81 43.80 -24.74
N ARG A 4 32.86 42.66 -24.03
CA ARG A 4 32.23 41.41 -24.46
C ARG A 4 30.79 41.40 -23.96
N PHE A 5 29.84 41.21 -24.88
CA PHE A 5 28.43 40.99 -24.58
C PHE A 5 28.22 39.61 -23.95
N GLY A 6 27.60 39.56 -22.78
CA GLY A 6 27.14 38.33 -22.12
C GLY A 6 25.66 38.07 -22.45
N GLY A 7 25.36 36.90 -23.01
CA GLY A 7 24.00 36.47 -23.30
C GLY A 7 23.25 35.99 -22.06
N LYS A 8 21.93 35.85 -22.18
CA LYS A 8 20.95 35.56 -21.10
C LYS A 8 21.08 34.18 -20.44
N TYR A 9 22.20 33.48 -20.61
CA TYR A 9 22.46 32.13 -20.10
C TYR A 9 23.90 31.91 -19.60
N SER A 10 24.70 32.96 -19.36
CA SER A 10 26.01 32.78 -18.71
C SER A 10 25.83 32.69 -17.20
N ASN A 11 25.64 31.46 -16.68
CA ASN A 11 25.90 31.19 -15.28
C ASN A 11 27.41 31.17 -15.07
N GLN A 12 27.93 32.26 -14.53
CA GLN A 12 29.29 32.32 -14.01
C GLN A 12 29.21 31.97 -12.52
N ASP A 13 29.88 30.87 -12.16
CA ASP A 13 29.99 30.39 -10.79
C ASP A 13 30.61 31.47 -9.89
N THR A 14 29.87 31.88 -8.88
CA THR A 14 30.41 32.52 -7.67
C THR A 14 29.99 31.69 -6.48
N GLY A 15 30.99 31.12 -5.80
CA GLY A 15 30.83 30.07 -4.80
C GLY A 15 30.13 30.49 -3.51
N GLY A 16 29.69 29.48 -2.77
CA GLY A 16 29.15 29.59 -1.42
C GLY A 16 28.38 28.33 -1.00
N ASP A 17 29.08 27.48 -0.25
CA ASP A 17 28.61 26.40 0.64
C ASP A 17 27.79 25.19 0.15
N ALA A 18 28.40 24.04 0.46
CA ALA A 18 27.89 22.69 0.67
C ALA A 18 26.37 22.46 0.56
N SER A 19 25.98 21.65 -0.41
CA SER A 19 24.82 20.78 -0.29
C SER A 19 25.12 19.47 -1.02
N ALA A 20 25.18 18.38 -0.25
CA ALA A 20 25.30 17.02 -0.76
C ALA A 20 24.25 16.75 -1.85
N PRO A 21 24.54 15.93 -2.86
CA PRO A 21 23.57 15.60 -3.89
C PRO A 21 22.39 14.90 -3.22
N ARG A 22 21.23 15.56 -3.18
CA ARG A 22 19.95 14.91 -2.91
C ARG A 22 19.77 13.87 -4.00
N GLU A 23 20.07 12.61 -3.69
CA GLU A 23 19.67 11.49 -4.52
C GLU A 23 18.17 11.64 -4.78
N ALA A 24 17.82 11.91 -6.03
CA ALA A 24 16.45 11.96 -6.47
C ALA A 24 15.83 10.59 -6.21
N ARG A 25 15.14 10.46 -5.08
CA ARG A 25 14.41 9.26 -4.68
C ARG A 25 13.46 8.91 -5.83
N ALA A 26 13.85 7.94 -6.64
CA ALA A 26 13.10 7.55 -7.83
C ALA A 26 11.66 7.24 -7.39
N LYS A 27 10.71 8.03 -7.91
CA LYS A 27 9.29 7.87 -7.65
C LYS A 27 8.89 6.46 -8.10
N ARG A 28 8.67 5.56 -7.16
CA ARG A 28 8.30 4.17 -7.46
C ARG A 28 6.92 4.20 -8.13
N ILE A 29 6.88 3.80 -9.39
CA ILE A 29 5.61 3.67 -10.13
C ILE A 29 4.97 2.37 -9.62
N GLU A 30 3.95 2.49 -8.76
CA GLU A 30 3.08 1.38 -8.41
C GLU A 30 2.15 1.11 -9.60
N VAL A 31 2.40 0.02 -10.31
CA VAL A 31 1.52 -0.48 -11.37
C VAL A 31 0.34 -1.17 -10.68
N ASP A 32 -0.91 -0.74 -10.97
CA ASP A 32 -2.11 -1.42 -10.48
C ASP A 32 -2.14 -2.86 -11.05
N PRO A 33 -1.90 -3.89 -10.22
CA PRO A 33 -1.78 -5.26 -10.69
C PRO A 33 -3.12 -5.83 -11.18
N ALA A 34 -4.23 -5.14 -10.88
CA ALA A 34 -5.57 -5.59 -11.24
C ALA A 34 -6.08 -5.07 -12.60
N SER A 35 -5.34 -4.17 -13.27
CA SER A 35 -5.90 -3.32 -14.34
C SER A 35 -6.13 -4.02 -15.70
N GLY A 36 -5.24 -4.93 -16.11
CA GLY A 36 -5.29 -5.54 -17.46
C GLY A 36 -6.02 -6.88 -17.52
N ARG A 37 -5.50 -7.88 -16.79
CA ARG A 37 -5.90 -9.30 -16.97
C ARG A 37 -7.26 -9.63 -16.35
N ALA A 38 -7.60 -9.01 -15.22
CA ALA A 38 -8.89 -9.25 -14.56
C ALA A 38 -10.07 -8.60 -15.29
N THR A 39 -9.83 -7.45 -15.95
CA THR A 39 -10.87 -6.74 -16.72
C THR A 39 -11.39 -7.56 -17.91
N LEU A 40 -10.53 -8.40 -18.51
CA LEU A 40 -10.92 -9.28 -19.62
C LEU A 40 -11.98 -10.32 -19.21
N LEU A 41 -12.05 -10.72 -17.94
CA LEU A 41 -13.03 -11.72 -17.47
C LEU A 41 -14.46 -11.20 -17.37
N PHE A 42 -14.69 -9.90 -17.55
CA PHE A 42 -16.05 -9.36 -17.71
C PHE A 42 -16.62 -9.60 -19.10
N ILE A 43 -15.78 -9.82 -20.11
CA ILE A 43 -16.20 -9.94 -21.52
C ILE A 43 -17.12 -11.14 -21.76
N PRO A 44 -16.85 -12.37 -21.26
CA PRO A 44 -17.67 -13.54 -21.57
C PRO A 44 -19.14 -13.43 -21.12
N ALA A 45 -19.42 -12.64 -20.08
CA ALA A 45 -20.79 -12.42 -19.60
C ALA A 45 -21.66 -11.66 -20.60
N ILE A 46 -21.06 -10.78 -21.42
CA ILE A 46 -21.76 -9.93 -22.39
C ILE A 46 -22.44 -10.76 -23.50
N PRO A 47 -21.71 -11.55 -24.31
CA PRO A 47 -22.34 -12.35 -25.36
C PRO A 47 -23.29 -13.39 -24.76
N LEU A 48 -23.01 -13.90 -23.55
CA LEU A 48 -23.90 -14.84 -22.88
C LEU A 48 -25.29 -14.23 -22.62
N VAL A 49 -25.38 -12.99 -22.13
CA VAL A 49 -26.68 -12.31 -21.95
C VAL A 49 -27.37 -12.10 -23.29
N PHE A 50 -26.67 -11.57 -24.30
CA PHE A 50 -27.26 -11.28 -25.61
C PHE A 50 -27.79 -12.54 -26.30
N LEU A 51 -27.03 -13.63 -26.26
CA LEU A 51 -27.43 -14.91 -26.85
C LEU A 51 -28.60 -15.56 -26.07
N SER A 52 -28.85 -15.15 -24.83
CA SER A 52 -29.95 -15.70 -24.02
C SER A 52 -31.29 -15.00 -24.21
N LEU A 53 -31.32 -13.84 -24.88
CA LEU A 53 -32.55 -13.06 -25.07
C LEU A 53 -33.61 -13.77 -25.91
N ASN A 54 -33.20 -14.69 -26.80
CA ASN A 54 -34.09 -15.35 -27.74
C ASN A 54 -34.42 -16.82 -27.37
N ASP A 55 -33.95 -17.30 -26.21
CA ASP A 55 -34.05 -18.71 -25.81
C ASP A 55 -35.29 -19.03 -24.93
N GLY A 56 -36.28 -18.14 -24.96
CA GLY A 56 -37.45 -18.22 -24.09
C GLY A 56 -37.14 -17.95 -22.62
N ALA A 57 -38.16 -18.05 -21.75
CA ALA A 57 -38.05 -17.63 -20.36
C ALA A 57 -37.01 -18.43 -19.55
N GLN A 58 -36.97 -19.76 -19.73
CA GLN A 58 -36.03 -20.62 -19.01
C GLN A 58 -34.58 -20.39 -19.45
N GLY A 59 -34.33 -20.30 -20.76
CA GLY A 59 -33.01 -20.02 -21.31
C GLY A 59 -32.48 -18.63 -20.91
N LEU A 60 -33.38 -17.64 -20.87
CA LEU A 60 -33.05 -16.29 -20.40
C LEU A 60 -32.65 -16.27 -18.93
N VAL A 61 -33.43 -16.91 -18.05
CA VAL A 61 -33.13 -16.97 -16.61
C VAL A 61 -31.79 -17.67 -16.36
N LEU A 62 -31.55 -18.83 -16.99
CA LEU A 62 -30.28 -19.55 -16.85
C LEU A 62 -29.09 -18.72 -17.36
N GLY A 63 -29.26 -18.04 -18.51
CA GLY A 63 -28.25 -17.16 -19.07
C GLY A 63 -27.92 -15.97 -18.17
N LEU A 64 -28.93 -15.35 -17.56
CA LEU A 64 -28.74 -14.24 -16.61
C LEU A 64 -28.05 -14.70 -15.32
N VAL A 65 -28.44 -15.85 -14.76
CA VAL A 65 -27.77 -16.41 -13.56
C VAL A 65 -26.32 -16.75 -13.87
N ALA A 66 -26.05 -17.38 -15.02
CA ALA A 66 -24.69 -17.69 -15.45
C ALA A 66 -23.85 -16.41 -15.67
N ALA A 67 -24.41 -15.39 -16.32
CA ALA A 67 -23.75 -14.10 -16.51
C ALA A 67 -23.50 -13.37 -15.19
N ALA A 68 -24.43 -13.41 -14.24
CA ALA A 68 -24.27 -12.86 -12.90
C ALA A 68 -23.14 -13.59 -12.14
N ALA A 69 -23.07 -14.91 -12.24
CA ALA A 69 -21.98 -15.70 -11.64
C ALA A 69 -20.61 -15.32 -12.23
N LEU A 70 -20.49 -15.21 -13.56
CA LEU A 70 -19.25 -14.81 -14.23
C LEU A 70 -18.83 -13.37 -13.89
N THR A 71 -19.79 -12.45 -13.84
CA THR A 71 -19.55 -11.06 -13.46
C THR A 71 -19.10 -10.96 -12.00
N GLY A 72 -19.76 -11.70 -11.10
CA GLY A 72 -19.37 -11.81 -9.69
C GLY A 72 -17.98 -12.42 -9.52
N ALA A 73 -17.63 -13.44 -10.33
CA ALA A 73 -16.31 -14.03 -10.35
C ALA A 73 -15.23 -13.00 -10.74
N ALA A 74 -15.46 -12.24 -11.82
CA ALA A 74 -14.52 -11.21 -12.28
C ALA A 74 -14.33 -10.10 -11.24
N TRP A 75 -15.41 -9.69 -10.56
CA TRP A 75 -15.34 -8.74 -9.46
C TRP A 75 -14.55 -9.28 -8.26
N MET A 76 -14.82 -10.51 -7.82
CA MET A 76 -14.08 -11.17 -6.74
C MET A 76 -12.59 -11.32 -7.07
N LEU A 77 -12.27 -11.70 -8.30
CA LEU A 77 -10.88 -11.85 -8.74
C LEU A 77 -10.13 -10.51 -8.69
N ARG A 78 -10.75 -9.43 -9.18
CA ARG A 78 -10.15 -8.08 -9.15
C ARG A 78 -9.82 -7.68 -7.71
N GLU A 79 -10.73 -7.93 -6.79
CA GLU A 79 -10.56 -7.66 -5.37
C GLU A 79 -9.54 -8.60 -4.69
N GLY A 80 -9.44 -9.85 -5.14
CA GLY A 80 -8.42 -10.81 -4.70
C GLY A 80 -7.01 -10.43 -5.12
N LEU A 81 -6.83 -9.98 -6.37
CA LEU A 81 -5.53 -9.51 -6.88
C LEU A 81 -5.03 -8.26 -6.16
N LYS A 82 -5.94 -7.32 -5.83
CA LYS A 82 -5.59 -6.16 -4.99
C LYS A 82 -5.14 -6.58 -3.59
N ALA A 83 -5.86 -7.52 -2.97
CA ALA A 83 -5.53 -8.03 -1.64
C ALA A 83 -4.18 -8.75 -1.64
N GLU A 84 -3.90 -9.58 -2.64
CA GLU A 84 -2.62 -10.25 -2.81
C GLU A 84 -1.47 -9.26 -3.06
N ALA A 85 -1.69 -8.21 -3.84
CA ALA A 85 -0.68 -7.18 -4.06
C ALA A 85 -0.33 -6.45 -2.76
N ALA A 86 -1.34 -6.10 -1.96
CA ALA A 86 -1.14 -5.51 -0.64
C ALA A 86 -0.42 -6.47 0.32
N TYR A 87 -0.77 -7.76 0.29
CA TYR A 87 -0.07 -8.81 1.04
C TYR A 87 1.39 -8.92 0.60
N THR A 88 1.67 -8.96 -0.71
CA THR A 88 3.01 -9.15 -1.29
C THR A 88 3.92 -7.96 -1.03
N ALA A 89 3.38 -6.74 -1.12
CA ALA A 89 4.13 -5.50 -0.88
C ALA A 89 4.66 -5.38 0.55
N ARG A 90 4.02 -6.03 1.52
CA ARG A 90 4.43 -6.00 2.94
C ARG A 90 5.35 -7.19 3.24
N LYS A 91 6.41 -7.00 4.03
CA LYS A 91 7.22 -8.12 4.55
C LYS A 91 6.47 -8.92 5.62
N VAL A 92 5.63 -8.23 6.40
CA VAL A 92 4.77 -8.79 7.44
C VAL A 92 3.31 -8.53 7.06
N ALA A 93 2.51 -9.58 6.92
CA ALA A 93 1.09 -9.46 6.58
C ALA A 93 0.30 -10.67 7.09
N GLU A 94 -0.88 -10.41 7.64
CA GLU A 94 -1.88 -11.44 7.92
C GLU A 94 -2.47 -12.02 6.61
N ARG A 95 -2.98 -13.24 6.69
CA ARG A 95 -3.73 -13.84 5.57
C ARG A 95 -4.99 -13.02 5.27
N PRO A 96 -5.37 -12.84 3.99
CA PRO A 96 -6.65 -12.21 3.63
C PRO A 96 -7.83 -12.93 4.31
N ALA A 97 -8.82 -12.17 4.80
CA ALA A 97 -9.95 -12.71 5.55
C ALA A 97 -10.83 -13.68 4.76
N LEU A 98 -10.85 -13.56 3.43
CA LEU A 98 -11.59 -14.44 2.52
C LEU A 98 -10.69 -14.80 1.33
N PRO A 99 -10.68 -16.08 0.89
CA PRO A 99 -9.92 -16.52 -0.29
C PRO A 99 -10.69 -16.13 -1.57
N ARG A 100 -10.57 -14.85 -1.96
CA ARG A 100 -11.38 -14.25 -3.03
C ARG A 100 -11.10 -14.85 -4.40
N LYS A 101 -9.86 -15.23 -4.73
CA LYS A 101 -9.53 -15.92 -6.00
C LYS A 101 -10.09 -17.34 -6.03
N ILE A 102 -10.10 -18.06 -4.91
CA ILE A 102 -10.75 -19.37 -4.83
C ILE A 102 -12.25 -19.22 -5.11
N ILE A 103 -12.91 -18.27 -4.43
CA ILE A 103 -14.34 -17.98 -4.65
C ILE A 103 -14.59 -17.58 -6.12
N ALA A 104 -13.73 -16.75 -6.71
CA ALA A 104 -13.81 -16.39 -8.12
C ALA A 104 -13.68 -17.61 -9.05
N SER A 105 -12.78 -18.54 -8.76
CA SER A 105 -12.62 -19.79 -9.54
C SER A 105 -13.86 -20.67 -9.46
N LEU A 106 -14.48 -20.78 -8.27
CA LEU A 106 -15.71 -21.53 -8.05
C LEU A 106 -16.88 -20.90 -8.82
N LEU A 107 -17.03 -19.57 -8.73
CA LEU A 107 -18.05 -18.82 -9.47
C LEU A 107 -17.85 -18.91 -10.98
N THR A 108 -16.60 -18.90 -11.45
CA THR A 108 -16.27 -19.10 -12.87
C THR A 108 -16.71 -20.48 -13.34
N GLY A 109 -16.34 -21.53 -12.59
CA GLY A 109 -16.76 -22.89 -12.91
C GLY A 109 -18.29 -23.06 -12.91
N ALA A 110 -18.97 -22.50 -11.92
CA ALA A 110 -20.43 -22.53 -11.83
C ALA A 110 -21.10 -21.77 -12.99
N GLY A 111 -20.62 -20.57 -13.33
CA GLY A 111 -21.13 -19.79 -14.45
C GLY A 111 -20.96 -20.49 -15.79
N VAL A 112 -19.80 -21.11 -16.03
CA VAL A 112 -19.54 -21.89 -17.25
C VAL A 112 -20.40 -23.16 -17.30
N ALA A 113 -20.54 -23.87 -16.18
CA ALA A 113 -21.40 -25.06 -16.11
C ALA A 113 -22.87 -24.70 -16.42
N LEU A 114 -23.39 -23.62 -15.84
CA LEU A 114 -24.75 -23.15 -16.13
C LEU A 114 -24.93 -22.74 -17.60
N ALA A 115 -23.93 -22.06 -18.18
CA ALA A 115 -23.94 -21.70 -19.59
C ALA A 115 -23.90 -22.95 -20.51
N ALA A 116 -23.16 -23.98 -20.14
CA ALA A 116 -23.11 -25.25 -20.87
C ALA A 116 -24.43 -26.02 -20.76
N TYR A 117 -25.01 -26.12 -19.55
CA TYR A 117 -26.27 -26.82 -19.29
C TYR A 117 -27.43 -26.21 -20.09
N LYS A 118 -27.41 -24.89 -20.26
CA LYS A 118 -28.39 -24.18 -21.09
C LYS A 118 -28.38 -24.66 -22.55
N ASN A 119 -27.21 -24.97 -23.11
CA ASN A 119 -27.07 -25.38 -24.52
C ASN A 119 -27.25 -26.90 -24.71
N ASP A 120 -26.80 -27.69 -23.73
CA ASP A 120 -26.92 -29.15 -23.71
C ASP A 120 -27.34 -29.60 -22.31
N PRO A 121 -28.63 -29.95 -22.09
CA PRO A 121 -29.19 -30.28 -20.77
C PRO A 121 -28.68 -31.58 -20.13
N GLY A 122 -27.61 -32.20 -20.64
CA GLY A 122 -26.93 -33.31 -19.95
C GLY A 122 -26.14 -32.86 -18.71
N LEU A 123 -25.83 -33.77 -17.79
CA LEU A 123 -25.03 -33.45 -16.59
C LEU A 123 -23.52 -33.56 -16.84
N VAL A 124 -23.09 -34.36 -17.81
CA VAL A 124 -21.67 -34.64 -18.05
C VAL A 124 -20.94 -33.42 -18.61
N ALA A 125 -21.47 -32.81 -19.68
CA ALA A 125 -20.83 -31.68 -20.33
C ALA A 125 -20.70 -30.44 -19.41
N PRO A 126 -21.74 -30.00 -18.67
CA PRO A 126 -21.64 -28.88 -17.72
C PRO A 126 -20.59 -29.09 -16.63
N VAL A 127 -20.51 -30.30 -16.08
CA VAL A 127 -19.51 -30.63 -15.04
C VAL A 127 -18.10 -30.55 -15.63
N LEU A 128 -17.87 -31.13 -16.81
CA LEU A 128 -16.55 -31.09 -17.46
C LEU A 128 -16.13 -29.66 -17.80
N TYR A 129 -17.02 -28.85 -18.40
CA TYR A 129 -16.71 -27.46 -18.73
C TYR A 129 -16.52 -26.60 -17.47
N GLY A 130 -17.32 -26.81 -16.43
CA GLY A 130 -17.18 -26.11 -15.15
C GLY A 130 -15.85 -26.42 -14.45
N LEU A 131 -15.45 -27.69 -14.40
CA LEU A 131 -14.17 -28.11 -13.83
C LEU A 131 -12.98 -27.61 -14.65
N ALA A 132 -13.06 -27.69 -15.98
CA ALA A 132 -12.03 -27.16 -16.87
C ALA A 132 -11.87 -25.64 -16.69
N ALA A 133 -12.98 -24.89 -16.63
CA ALA A 133 -12.95 -23.45 -16.39
C ALA A 133 -12.37 -23.09 -15.02
N MET A 134 -12.72 -23.83 -13.97
CA MET A 134 -12.15 -23.65 -12.63
C MET A 134 -10.63 -23.90 -12.64
N GLY A 135 -10.19 -25.01 -13.25
CA GLY A 135 -8.77 -25.36 -13.35
C GLY A 135 -7.97 -24.33 -14.15
N LEU A 136 -8.51 -23.86 -15.28
CA LEU A 136 -7.90 -22.78 -16.07
C LEU A 136 -7.85 -21.46 -15.29
N HIS A 137 -8.89 -21.14 -14.52
CA HIS A 137 -8.91 -19.94 -13.68
C HIS A 137 -7.83 -19.99 -12.59
N VAL A 138 -7.74 -21.11 -11.85
CA VAL A 138 -6.68 -21.31 -10.85
C VAL A 138 -5.29 -21.26 -11.48
N SER A 139 -5.12 -21.88 -12.65
CA SER A 139 -3.83 -21.87 -13.37
C SER A 139 -3.42 -20.49 -13.86
N ALA A 140 -4.38 -19.67 -14.31
CA ALA A 140 -4.11 -18.34 -14.84
C ALA A 140 -3.86 -17.29 -13.75
N PHE A 141 -4.53 -17.40 -12.59
CA PHE A 141 -4.53 -16.36 -11.55
C PHE A 141 -3.92 -16.78 -10.21
N GLY A 142 -3.65 -18.07 -10.03
CA GLY A 142 -3.16 -18.63 -8.78
C GLY A 142 -4.22 -18.70 -7.68
N ILE A 143 -3.78 -19.15 -6.51
CA ILE A 143 -4.59 -19.26 -5.29
C ILE A 143 -4.26 -18.08 -4.37
N ASP A 144 -5.21 -17.64 -3.54
CA ASP A 144 -4.95 -16.61 -2.52
C ASP A 144 -3.87 -17.05 -1.53
N PRO A 145 -3.06 -16.13 -0.97
CA PRO A 145 -2.15 -16.45 0.14
C PRO A 145 -2.93 -16.95 1.35
N LEU A 146 -2.76 -18.23 1.73
CA LEU A 146 -3.52 -18.85 2.83
C LEU A 146 -2.83 -18.76 4.19
N THR A 147 -1.54 -18.44 4.19
CA THR A 147 -0.71 -18.33 5.39
C THR A 147 -0.31 -16.88 5.63
N ALA A 148 -0.08 -16.54 6.88
CA ALA A 148 0.51 -15.26 7.21
C ALA A 148 2.04 -15.35 7.09
N LYS A 149 2.70 -14.24 6.74
CA LYS A 149 4.16 -14.19 6.55
C LYS A 149 4.82 -13.16 7.46
N GLY A 150 6.09 -13.41 7.81
CA GLY A 150 6.84 -12.57 8.75
C GLY A 150 6.30 -12.65 10.19
N MET A 151 5.59 -13.73 10.51
CA MET A 151 4.90 -13.89 11.79
C MET A 151 5.64 -14.75 12.83
N GLU A 152 6.80 -15.32 12.52
CA GLU A 152 7.59 -16.11 13.47
C GLU A 152 8.31 -15.22 14.50
N GLY A 153 8.24 -15.60 15.78
CA GLY A 153 9.16 -15.13 16.84
C GLY A 153 8.81 -13.86 17.62
N VAL A 154 7.73 -13.12 17.31
CA VAL A 154 7.33 -11.94 18.09
C VAL A 154 5.82 -12.02 18.39
N ASP A 155 5.51 -12.03 19.70
CA ASP A 155 4.19 -12.09 20.34
C ASP A 155 3.08 -11.40 19.52
N SER A 156 2.08 -12.16 19.09
CA SER A 156 1.00 -11.70 18.19
C SER A 156 0.29 -10.45 18.71
N PHE A 157 0.21 -10.32 20.03
CA PHE A 157 -0.35 -9.14 20.69
C PHE A 157 0.44 -7.85 20.41
N GLN A 158 1.77 -7.93 20.28
CA GLN A 158 2.57 -6.75 19.93
C GLN A 158 2.33 -6.32 18.48
N LYS A 159 2.21 -7.29 17.57
CA LYS A 159 1.93 -7.04 16.14
C LYS A 159 0.56 -6.42 15.93
N ASP A 160 -0.48 -6.90 16.61
CA ASP A 160 -1.83 -6.33 16.54
C ASP A 160 -1.89 -4.88 17.05
N ARG A 161 -1.06 -4.54 18.04
CA ARG A 161 -0.93 -3.15 18.49
C ARG A 161 -0.23 -2.27 17.46
N VAL A 162 0.86 -2.76 16.86
CA VAL A 162 1.57 -2.03 15.80
C VAL A 162 0.64 -1.78 14.63
N ALA A 163 -0.07 -2.82 14.14
CA ALA A 163 -0.98 -2.71 13.00
C ALA A 163 -2.05 -1.63 13.22
N ARG A 164 -2.70 -1.62 14.40
CA ARG A 164 -3.70 -0.60 14.74
C ARG A 164 -3.13 0.81 14.74
N VAL A 165 -1.97 1.01 15.38
CA VAL A 165 -1.34 2.35 15.46
C VAL A 165 -0.90 2.82 14.08
N VAL A 166 -0.40 1.93 13.23
CA VAL A 166 -0.01 2.25 11.85
C VAL A 166 -1.24 2.62 11.01
N ASP A 167 -2.32 1.86 11.10
CA ASP A 167 -3.55 2.17 10.37
C ASP A 167 -4.15 3.52 10.79
N GLU A 168 -4.09 3.87 12.08
CA GLU A 168 -4.50 5.19 12.57
C GLU A 168 -3.58 6.30 12.06
N ALA A 169 -2.26 6.10 12.08
CA ALA A 169 -1.29 7.03 11.56
C ALA A 169 -1.52 7.32 10.06
N GLU A 170 -1.68 6.28 9.23
CA GLU A 170 -1.96 6.44 7.79
C GLU A 170 -3.30 7.15 7.53
N LYS A 171 -4.34 6.88 8.35
CA LYS A 171 -5.61 7.64 8.29
C LYS A 171 -5.40 9.12 8.57
N HIS A 172 -4.56 9.47 9.55
CA HIS A 172 -4.23 10.87 9.83
C HIS A 172 -3.49 11.51 8.66
N LEU A 173 -2.49 10.84 8.06
CA LEU A 173 -1.79 11.36 6.89
C LEU A 173 -2.73 11.56 5.69
N ALA A 174 -3.64 10.62 5.43
CA ALA A 174 -4.64 10.74 4.38
C ALA A 174 -5.58 11.93 4.63
N ALA A 175 -6.05 12.11 5.86
CA ALA A 175 -6.89 13.25 6.24
C ALA A 175 -6.17 14.59 6.06
N MET A 176 -4.87 14.66 6.37
CA MET A 176 -4.05 15.86 6.12
C MET A 176 -4.00 16.20 4.62
N ASN A 177 -3.80 15.20 3.75
CA ASN A 177 -3.74 15.41 2.30
C ASN A 177 -5.08 15.93 1.74
N THR A 178 -6.21 15.41 2.24
CA THR A 178 -7.53 15.91 1.87
C THR A 178 -7.75 17.34 2.39
N ALA A 179 -7.34 17.63 3.63
CA ALA A 179 -7.51 18.95 4.22
C ALA A 179 -6.70 20.01 3.48
N ILE A 180 -5.40 19.77 3.23
CA ILE A 180 -4.50 20.73 2.58
C ILE A 180 -4.93 21.06 1.14
N ALA A 181 -5.62 20.14 0.47
CA ALA A 181 -6.11 20.36 -0.89
C ALA A 181 -7.01 21.60 -0.98
N ARG A 182 -7.81 21.86 0.07
CA ARG A 182 -8.73 23.00 0.18
C ARG A 182 -8.01 24.34 0.32
N ALA A 183 -6.80 24.35 0.87
CA ALA A 183 -6.03 25.58 1.12
C ALA A 183 -5.53 26.25 -0.17
N GLY A 184 -5.50 25.56 -1.31
CA GLY A 184 -5.03 26.17 -2.56
C GLY A 184 -3.50 26.36 -2.67
N ASP A 185 -2.77 26.45 -1.56
CA ASP A 185 -1.34 26.78 -1.54
C ASP A 185 -0.44 25.62 -1.99
N ARG A 186 0.40 25.88 -3.00
CA ARG A 186 1.31 24.86 -3.53
C ARG A 186 2.45 24.55 -2.57
N GLN A 187 3.02 25.57 -1.93
CA GLN A 187 4.16 25.40 -1.03
C GLN A 187 3.79 24.57 0.20
N ALA A 188 2.62 24.82 0.80
CA ALA A 188 2.14 24.05 1.94
C ALA A 188 1.84 22.59 1.56
N ARG A 189 1.30 22.32 0.35
CA ARG A 189 1.12 20.95 -0.15
C ARG A 189 2.45 20.23 -0.34
N ASP A 190 3.42 20.87 -0.99
CA ASP A 190 4.74 20.29 -1.24
C ASP A 190 5.47 20.02 0.08
N ARG A 191 5.37 20.94 1.05
CA ARG A 191 5.98 20.75 2.37
C ARG A 191 5.32 19.64 3.18
N LEU A 192 4.00 19.55 3.14
CA LEU A 192 3.26 18.47 3.79
C LEU A 192 3.63 17.11 3.17
N ALA A 193 3.75 17.02 1.83
CA ALA A 193 4.17 15.80 1.17
C ALA A 193 5.56 15.33 1.65
N GLN A 194 6.51 16.25 1.84
CA GLN A 194 7.82 15.92 2.42
C GLN A 194 7.71 15.39 3.85
N PHE A 195 6.92 16.05 4.71
CA PHE A 195 6.68 15.56 6.07
C PHE A 195 6.03 14.16 6.07
N GLN A 196 5.06 13.92 5.18
CA GLN A 196 4.42 12.60 5.06
C GLN A 196 5.43 11.50 4.69
N ASP A 197 6.42 11.80 3.85
CA ASP A 197 7.47 10.84 3.51
C ASP A 197 8.36 10.50 4.70
N THR A 198 8.68 11.48 5.54
CA THR A 198 9.41 11.26 6.80
C THR A 198 8.56 10.45 7.78
N ALA A 199 7.28 10.80 7.95
CA ALA A 199 6.36 10.05 8.80
C ALA A 199 6.20 8.59 8.35
N ARG A 200 6.05 8.35 7.05
CA ARG A 200 6.02 6.98 6.48
C ARG A 200 7.32 6.22 6.71
N THR A 201 8.45 6.90 6.79
CA THR A 201 9.73 6.26 7.09
C THR A 201 9.78 5.79 8.56
N LEU A 202 9.29 6.60 9.50
CA LEU A 202 9.13 6.18 10.89
C LEU A 202 8.11 5.02 11.02
N ILE A 203 6.98 5.09 10.31
CA ILE A 203 5.97 4.01 10.27
C ILE A 203 6.61 2.70 9.83
N ARG A 204 7.37 2.70 8.73
CA ARG A 204 8.08 1.51 8.24
C ARG A 204 9.08 0.97 9.25
N THR A 205 9.83 1.85 9.91
CA THR A 205 10.80 1.46 10.95
C THR A 205 10.12 0.67 12.07
N VAL A 206 8.95 1.14 12.54
CA VAL A 206 8.16 0.44 13.57
C VAL A 206 7.50 -0.85 13.04
N GLN A 207 7.20 -0.92 11.74
CA GLN A 207 6.72 -2.16 11.11
C GLN A 207 7.83 -3.21 11.00
N ASP A 208 9.06 -2.76 10.74
CA ASP A 208 10.25 -3.61 10.64
C ASP A 208 10.64 -4.14 12.04
N ASP A 209 10.54 -3.32 13.08
CA ASP A 209 10.72 -3.73 14.47
C ASP A 209 9.57 -3.29 15.41
N PRO A 210 8.69 -4.22 15.85
CA PRO A 210 7.62 -3.92 16.80
C PRO A 210 8.07 -3.34 18.15
N ARG A 211 9.32 -3.56 18.56
CA ARG A 211 9.87 -3.06 19.84
C ARG A 211 9.96 -1.53 19.83
N ASP A 212 10.23 -0.95 18.67
CA ASP A 212 10.32 0.50 18.45
C ASP A 212 9.03 1.25 18.69
N LEU A 213 7.88 0.56 18.65
CA LEU A 213 6.58 1.17 18.89
C LEU A 213 6.55 1.91 20.23
N THR A 214 7.25 1.41 21.25
CA THR A 214 7.26 2.04 22.57
C THR A 214 7.79 3.47 22.52
N GLY A 215 8.89 3.71 21.79
CA GLY A 215 9.47 5.04 21.62
C GLY A 215 8.79 5.88 20.51
N ALA A 216 8.18 5.24 19.53
CA ALA A 216 7.52 5.91 18.40
C ALA A 216 6.03 6.25 18.64
N ARG A 217 5.36 5.62 19.62
CA ARG A 217 3.90 5.77 19.86
C ARG A 217 3.46 7.23 19.96
N LYS A 218 4.20 8.06 20.71
CA LYS A 218 3.87 9.48 20.87
C LYS A 218 3.84 10.23 19.53
N TYR A 219 4.74 9.88 18.62
CA TYR A 219 4.84 10.48 17.30
C TYR A 219 3.67 10.02 16.41
N LEU A 220 3.45 8.70 16.33
CA LEU A 220 2.43 8.12 15.45
C LEU A 220 0.99 8.40 15.89
N SER A 221 0.75 8.61 17.19
CA SER A 221 -0.58 8.92 17.71
C SER A 221 -0.76 10.42 17.97
N VAL A 222 -0.08 10.96 18.98
CA VAL A 222 -0.36 12.32 19.47
C VAL A 222 0.10 13.39 18.48
N TYR A 223 1.31 13.26 17.93
CA TYR A 223 1.84 14.28 17.01
C TYR A 223 1.17 14.23 15.64
N LEU A 224 0.87 13.05 15.09
CA LEU A 224 0.11 12.97 13.84
C LEU A 224 -1.33 13.45 13.98
N LEU A 225 -2.00 13.16 15.10
CA LEU A 225 -3.32 13.71 15.38
C LEU A 225 -3.27 15.25 15.47
N GLY A 226 -2.31 15.79 16.22
CA GLY A 226 -2.11 17.25 16.31
C GLY A 226 -1.77 17.89 14.96
N ALA A 227 -0.92 17.26 14.16
CA ALA A 227 -0.56 17.72 12.82
C ALA A 227 -1.77 17.71 11.87
N ARG A 228 -2.63 16.67 11.94
CA ARG A 228 -3.90 16.62 11.22
C ARG A 228 -4.79 17.79 11.60
N ASP A 229 -5.02 18.00 12.88
CA ASP A 229 -5.94 19.03 13.35
C ASP A 229 -5.42 20.43 13.02
N ALA A 230 -4.11 20.64 13.10
CA ALA A 230 -3.46 21.87 12.64
C ALA A 230 -3.60 22.08 11.12
N THR A 231 -3.47 21.01 10.32
CA THR A 231 -3.65 21.06 8.87
C THR A 231 -5.08 21.44 8.48
N ILE A 232 -6.07 20.90 9.20
CA ILE A 232 -7.48 21.25 8.99
C ILE A 232 -7.72 22.73 9.28
N LYS A 233 -7.27 23.21 10.46
CA LYS A 233 -7.41 24.62 10.85
C LYS A 233 -6.70 25.57 9.88
N PHE A 234 -5.47 25.23 9.49
CA PHE A 234 -4.72 26.01 8.50
C PHE A 234 -5.48 26.09 7.18
N ALA A 235 -5.97 24.96 6.67
CA ALA A 235 -6.69 24.93 5.41
C ALA A 235 -7.98 25.77 5.45
N ASP A 236 -8.72 25.73 6.56
CA ASP A 236 -9.95 26.51 6.73
C ASP A 236 -9.68 28.03 6.78
N ILE A 237 -8.67 28.45 7.54
CA ILE A 237 -8.26 29.86 7.63
C ILE A 237 -7.75 30.33 6.27
N TYR A 238 -6.75 29.64 5.71
CA TYR A 238 -6.07 30.10 4.52
C TYR A 238 -6.96 30.11 3.27
N ALA A 239 -7.87 29.15 3.13
CA ALA A 239 -8.82 29.14 2.01
C ALA A 239 -9.79 30.33 2.03
N SER A 240 -10.09 30.89 3.19
CA SER A 240 -11.03 32.02 3.34
C SER A 240 -10.33 33.37 3.33
N THR A 241 -9.14 33.48 3.94
CA THR A 241 -8.47 34.77 4.17
C THR A 241 -7.18 34.96 3.37
N GLY A 242 -6.55 33.89 2.90
CA GLY A 242 -5.19 33.96 2.33
C GLY A 242 -4.13 34.42 3.33
N ASP A 243 -4.35 34.23 4.64
CA ASP A 243 -3.50 34.74 5.72
C ASP A 243 -2.05 34.22 5.63
N ALA A 244 -1.13 35.13 5.33
CA ALA A 244 0.29 34.83 5.20
C ALA A 244 0.95 34.39 6.52
N GLN A 245 0.46 34.86 7.67
CA GLN A 245 0.97 34.47 8.98
C GLN A 245 0.56 33.04 9.30
N ALA A 246 -0.71 32.69 9.09
CA ALA A 246 -1.20 31.32 9.27
C ALA A 246 -0.42 30.32 8.40
N ARG A 247 -0.03 30.73 7.19
CA ARG A 247 0.85 29.95 6.31
C ARG A 247 2.25 29.79 6.86
N ALA A 248 2.88 30.89 7.32
CA ALA A 248 4.22 30.83 7.89
C ALA A 248 4.27 29.92 9.13
N ASP A 249 3.30 30.05 10.03
CA ASP A 249 3.22 29.25 11.26
C ASP A 249 2.98 27.77 10.96
N TYR A 250 2.13 27.45 9.98
CA TYR A 250 1.91 26.06 9.55
C TYR A 250 3.16 25.44 8.91
N LEU A 251 3.87 26.19 8.07
CA LEU A 251 5.12 25.71 7.48
C LEU A 251 6.20 25.47 8.54
N ALA A 252 6.32 26.35 9.53
CA ALA A 252 7.23 26.17 10.66
C ALA A 252 6.88 24.92 11.49
N LEU A 253 5.58 24.69 11.76
CA LEU A 253 5.12 23.47 12.42
C LEU A 253 5.52 22.21 11.64
N LEU A 254 5.35 22.20 10.32
CA LEU A 254 5.76 21.06 9.48
C LEU A 254 7.28 20.86 9.52
N ASP A 255 8.07 21.93 9.52
CA ASP A 255 9.54 21.85 9.67
C ASP A 255 9.96 21.21 10.99
N ASP A 256 9.33 21.62 12.09
CA ASP A 256 9.64 21.08 13.41
C ASP A 256 9.21 19.61 13.52
N LEU A 257 8.03 19.26 13.03
CA LEU A 257 7.57 17.88 13.00
C LEU A 257 8.50 16.99 12.17
N ASP A 258 8.92 17.46 11.00
CA ASP A 258 9.81 16.72 10.11
C ASP A 258 11.16 16.41 10.79
N LYS A 259 11.79 17.41 11.41
CA LYS A 259 13.02 17.23 12.19
C LYS A 259 12.84 16.24 13.33
N ASN A 260 11.75 16.36 14.09
CA ASN A 260 11.47 15.51 15.24
C ASN A 260 11.22 14.04 14.84
N PHE A 261 10.50 13.79 13.75
CA PHE A 261 10.24 12.44 13.24
C PHE A 261 11.51 11.80 12.64
N ALA A 262 12.30 12.58 11.89
CA ALA A 262 13.59 12.13 11.38
C ALA A 262 14.55 11.75 12.52
N ALA A 263 14.62 12.59 13.57
CA ALA A 263 15.45 12.33 14.74
C ALA A 263 15.00 11.07 15.50
N ARG A 264 13.69 10.83 15.67
CA ARG A 264 13.22 9.58 16.30
C ARG A 264 13.58 8.36 15.47
N THR A 265 13.43 8.43 14.15
CA THR A 265 13.79 7.35 13.24
C THR A 265 15.27 7.01 13.34
N GLN A 266 16.15 8.03 13.31
CA GLN A 266 17.58 7.84 13.46
C GLN A 266 17.94 7.23 14.82
N LYS A 267 17.27 7.65 15.90
CA LYS A 267 17.49 7.10 17.23
C LYS A 267 17.17 5.60 17.29
N SER A 268 16.03 5.17 16.74
CA SER A 268 15.67 3.75 16.64
C SER A 268 16.76 2.93 15.94
N LEU A 269 17.23 3.39 14.77
CA LEU A 269 18.29 2.72 14.01
C LEU A 269 19.64 2.65 14.76
N LEU A 270 19.92 3.59 15.66
CA LEU A 270 21.13 3.57 16.50
C LEU A 270 20.98 2.61 17.70
N GLU A 271 19.79 2.54 18.28
CA GLU A 271 19.44 1.56 19.33
C GLU A 271 19.64 0.14 18.78
N ASP A 272 19.14 -0.17 17.58
CA ASP A 272 19.30 -1.47 16.92
C ASP A 272 20.78 -1.87 16.69
N LYS A 273 21.61 -0.91 16.25
CA LYS A 273 23.05 -1.15 16.06
C LYS A 273 23.75 -1.45 17.37
N THR A 274 23.34 -0.79 18.45
CA THR A 274 23.91 -0.99 19.78
C THR A 274 23.56 -2.39 20.30
N ASP A 275 22.30 -2.79 20.15
CA ASP A 275 21.84 -4.13 20.53
C ASP A 275 22.59 -5.22 19.77
N LEU A 276 22.78 -5.08 18.45
CA LEU A 276 23.55 -6.03 17.64
C LEU A 276 25.00 -6.15 18.11
N ASN A 277 25.66 -5.03 18.41
CA ASN A 277 27.04 -5.05 18.90
C ASN A 277 27.16 -5.80 20.23
N ILE A 278 26.21 -5.57 21.15
CA ILE A 278 26.15 -6.29 22.43
C ILE A 278 25.94 -7.80 22.18
N GLU A 279 25.04 -8.19 21.28
CA GLU A 279 24.81 -9.60 20.95
C GLU A 279 26.07 -10.26 20.36
N ILE A 280 26.79 -9.56 19.47
CA ILE A 280 28.06 -10.03 18.92
C ILE A 280 29.10 -10.23 20.03
N ASP A 281 29.22 -9.28 20.96
CA ASP A 281 30.16 -9.36 22.06
C ASP A 281 29.84 -10.52 23.02
N VAL A 282 28.56 -10.73 23.32
CA VAL A 282 28.08 -11.87 24.12
C VAL A 282 28.37 -13.20 23.42
N LEU A 283 28.14 -13.29 22.11
CA LEU A 283 28.46 -14.48 21.33
C LEU A 283 29.96 -14.76 21.32
N ARG A 284 30.80 -13.74 21.13
CA ARG A 284 32.26 -13.87 21.23
C ARG A 284 32.69 -14.38 22.60
N GLU A 285 32.10 -13.85 23.67
CA GLU A 285 32.40 -14.30 25.03
C GLU A 285 32.01 -15.77 25.22
N ARG A 286 30.83 -16.20 24.75
CA ARG A 286 30.41 -17.60 24.80
C ARG A 286 31.32 -18.53 24.01
N LEU A 287 31.65 -18.17 22.76
CA LEU A 287 32.57 -18.94 21.92
C LEU A 287 33.97 -19.05 22.55
N SER A 288 34.44 -17.99 23.19
CA SER A 288 35.73 -17.99 23.92
C SER A 288 35.73 -18.94 25.10
N ARG A 289 34.59 -19.07 25.82
CA ARG A 289 34.42 -20.00 26.94
C ARG A 289 34.26 -21.44 26.48
N GLU A 290 33.66 -21.66 25.31
CA GLU A 290 33.46 -22.99 24.71
C GLU A 290 34.67 -23.46 23.88
N GLY A 291 35.75 -22.66 23.79
CA GLY A 291 37.01 -23.05 23.17
C GLY A 291 36.99 -23.10 21.63
N VAL A 292 35.94 -22.57 20.99
CA VAL A 292 35.80 -22.52 19.54
C VAL A 292 36.52 -21.28 19.02
N ARG A 293 37.68 -21.48 18.36
CA ARG A 293 38.35 -20.39 17.62
C ARG A 293 37.73 -20.29 16.23
N LEU A 294 37.21 -19.11 15.92
CA LEU A 294 36.82 -18.74 14.56
C LEU A 294 38.11 -18.39 13.81
N ASP A 295 38.58 -19.30 12.95
CA ASP A 295 39.64 -19.03 11.97
C ASP A 295 39.10 -18.18 10.80
#